data_AF-A0A6B3HGY0-F1
#
_entry.id   AF-A0A6B3HGY0-F1
#
_cell.length_a   1.000
_cell.length_b   1.000
_cell.length_c   1.000
_cell.angle_alpha   90.00
_cell.angle_beta   90.00
_cell.angle_gamma   90.00
#
_symmetry.space_group_name_H-M   'P 1'
#
loop_
_entity.id
_entity.type
_entity.pdbx_description
1 polymer ?
#
loop_
_entity_poly.entity_id
_entity_poly.type
_entity_poly.pdbx_seq_one_letter_code
_entity_poly.pdbx_strand_id
1 'polypeptide(L)'
;TRLRTDRPDARRGTLFVIPGGPGSSGVQRLAQKGEALRAATAGAYDLVSLDPRGVGSSTRANCRIPEADRHLMTLRSWPAPDGSIAANTERSRRTAELC
;
A
#
# COMPACT_ATOMS: atom_id res chain seq x y z
N THR A 1 3.85 -3.45 -12.65
CA THR A 1 4.36 -4.81 -12.99
C THR A 1 3.23 -5.68 -13.46
N ARG A 2 3.49 -6.54 -14.46
CA ARG A 2 2.52 -7.51 -15.01
C ARG A 2 3.12 -8.91 -14.95
N LEU A 3 2.42 -9.84 -14.32
CA LEU A 3 2.65 -11.27 -14.44
C LEU A 3 1.64 -11.82 -15.44
N ARG A 4 2.13 -12.44 -16.52
CA ARG A 4 1.25 -12.90 -17.60
C ARG A 4 0.53 -14.19 -17.20
N THR A 5 -0.64 -14.39 -17.81
CA THR A 5 -1.33 -15.69 -17.82
C THR A 5 -0.40 -16.80 -18.35
N ASP A 6 -0.53 -18.01 -17.81
CA ASP A 6 0.10 -19.23 -18.33
C ASP A 6 -0.86 -20.04 -19.23
N ARG A 7 -2.09 -19.55 -19.45
CA ARG A 7 -3.10 -20.09 -20.36
C ARG A 7 -3.59 -19.01 -21.33
N PRO A 8 -2.75 -18.56 -22.27
CA PRO A 8 -3.09 -17.45 -23.17
C PRO A 8 -4.39 -17.68 -23.95
N ASP A 9 -4.66 -18.91 -24.41
CA ASP A 9 -5.85 -19.24 -25.20
C ASP A 9 -7.14 -19.26 -24.36
N ALA A 10 -7.02 -19.44 -23.04
CA ALA A 10 -8.15 -19.46 -22.09
C ALA A 10 -8.18 -18.21 -21.20
N ARG A 11 -7.46 -17.15 -21.60
CA ARG A 11 -7.33 -15.91 -20.83
C ARG A 11 -8.69 -15.23 -20.68
N ARG A 12 -9.10 -15.02 -19.44
CA ARG A 12 -10.34 -14.33 -19.06
C ARG A 12 -10.19 -12.82 -18.92
N GLY A 13 -8.97 -12.30 -18.79
CA GLY A 13 -8.73 -10.86 -18.72
C GLY A 13 -7.54 -10.47 -17.88
N THR A 14 -7.63 -9.27 -17.30
CA THR A 14 -6.63 -8.73 -16.36
C THR A 14 -7.24 -8.64 -14.97
N LEU A 15 -6.56 -9.17 -13.96
CA LEU A 15 -6.90 -8.97 -12.56
C LEU A 15 -5.95 -7.93 -11.97
N PHE A 16 -6.51 -6.79 -11.58
CA PHE A 16 -5.77 -5.75 -10.90
C PHE A 16 -5.66 -6.05 -9.40
N VAL A 17 -4.44 -6.11 -8.89
CA VAL A 17 -4.13 -6.48 -7.51
C VAL A 17 -3.74 -5.25 -6.73
N ILE A 18 -4.55 -4.89 -5.74
CA ILE A 18 -4.23 -3.83 -4.78
C ILE A 18 -3.66 -4.50 -3.53
N PRO A 19 -2.38 -4.27 -3.18
CA PRO A 19 -1.86 -4.76 -1.91
C PRO A 19 -2.56 -4.03 -0.74
N GLY A 20 -2.75 -4.73 0.37
CA GLY A 20 -3.20 -4.10 1.62
C GLY A 20 -2.14 -3.13 2.20
N GLY A 21 -2.43 -2.51 3.33
CA GLY A 21 -1.58 -1.47 3.90
C GLY A 21 -2.37 -0.53 4.82
N PRO A 22 -2.18 0.80 4.73
CA PRO A 22 -1.58 1.56 3.60
C PRO A 22 -0.06 1.46 3.49
N GLY A 23 0.51 1.93 2.37
CA GLY A 23 1.96 2.07 2.17
C GLY A 23 2.71 0.87 1.58
N SER A 24 2.03 -0.23 1.27
CA SER A 24 2.68 -1.41 0.66
C SER A 24 2.86 -1.25 -0.85
N SER A 25 4.04 -1.62 -1.37
CA SER A 25 4.32 -1.69 -2.81
C SER A 25 3.54 -2.83 -3.47
N GLY A 26 2.75 -2.51 -4.50
CA GLY A 26 2.03 -3.51 -5.28
C GLY A 26 2.94 -4.26 -6.24
N VAL A 27 3.97 -3.58 -6.76
CA VAL A 27 5.02 -4.20 -7.56
C VAL A 27 5.76 -5.29 -6.77
N GLN A 28 6.23 -4.95 -5.57
CA GLN A 28 6.93 -5.91 -4.71
C GLN A 28 5.99 -7.04 -4.28
N ARG A 29 4.73 -6.72 -3.96
CA ARG A 29 3.76 -7.74 -3.54
C ARG A 29 3.44 -8.73 -4.65
N LEU A 30 3.31 -8.26 -5.88
CA LEU A 30 3.08 -9.11 -7.04
C LEU A 30 4.31 -9.98 -7.33
N ALA A 31 5.53 -9.47 -7.15
CA ALA A 31 6.75 -10.28 -7.27
C ALA A 31 6.81 -11.41 -6.22
N GLN A 32 6.38 -11.14 -4.98
CA GLN A 32 6.42 -12.12 -3.89
C GLN A 32 5.29 -13.16 -3.94
N LYS A 33 4.09 -12.75 -4.36
CA LYS A 33 2.85 -13.56 -4.22
C LYS A 33 2.12 -13.83 -5.53
N GLY A 34 2.59 -13.29 -6.66
CA GLY A 34 1.92 -13.40 -7.95
C GLY A 34 1.73 -14.84 -8.41
N GLU A 35 2.73 -15.69 -8.21
CA GLU A 35 2.67 -17.11 -8.58
C GLU A 35 1.56 -17.86 -7.83
N ALA A 36 1.46 -17.66 -6.50
CA ALA A 36 0.40 -18.26 -5.70
C ALA A 36 -1.00 -17.77 -6.14
N LEU A 37 -1.12 -16.49 -6.48
CA LEU A 37 -2.38 -15.93 -6.99
C LEU A 37 -2.71 -16.44 -8.41
N ARG A 38 -1.70 -16.65 -9.26
CA ARG A 38 -1.88 -17.24 -10.59
C ARG A 38 -2.40 -18.67 -10.46
N ALA A 39 -1.81 -19.47 -9.57
CA ALA A 39 -2.29 -20.82 -9.28
C ALA A 39 -3.74 -20.82 -8.74
N ALA A 40 -4.05 -19.95 -7.77
CA ALA A 40 -5.39 -19.83 -7.20
C ALA A 40 -6.47 -19.39 -8.20
N THR A 41 -6.08 -18.72 -9.29
CA THR A 41 -6.98 -18.29 -10.38
C THR A 41 -6.90 -19.19 -11.61
N ALA A 42 -6.28 -20.37 -11.47
CA ALA A 42 -6.05 -21.35 -12.53
C ALA A 42 -5.40 -20.71 -13.77
N GLY A 43 -4.50 -19.75 -13.58
CA GLY A 43 -3.78 -19.11 -14.67
C GLY A 43 -4.61 -18.18 -15.55
N ALA A 44 -5.90 -17.99 -15.27
CA ALA A 44 -6.83 -17.43 -16.24
C ALA A 44 -6.68 -15.92 -16.48
N TYR A 45 -5.85 -15.22 -15.71
CA TYR A 45 -5.70 -13.77 -15.78
C TYR A 45 -4.25 -13.35 -15.94
N ASP A 46 -4.03 -12.22 -16.62
CA ASP A 46 -2.84 -11.42 -16.36
C ASP A 46 -3.01 -10.73 -15.01
N LEU A 47 -2.04 -10.88 -14.12
CA LEU A 47 -2.03 -10.18 -12.85
C LEU A 47 -1.25 -8.88 -13.01
N VAL A 48 -1.90 -7.75 -12.69
CA VAL A 48 -1.29 -6.43 -12.79
C VAL A 48 -1.35 -5.74 -11.44
N SER A 49 -0.26 -5.10 -11.06
CA SER A 49 -0.22 -4.24 -9.88
C SER A 49 0.68 -3.03 -10.12
N LEU A 50 0.49 -2.00 -9.31
CA LEU A 50 1.24 -0.76 -9.31
C LEU A 50 1.59 -0.38 -7.88
N ASP A 51 2.54 0.54 -7.74
CA ASP A 51 2.77 1.19 -6.47
C ASP A 51 1.84 2.40 -6.36
N PRO A 52 0.98 2.50 -5.32
CA PRO A 52 0.14 3.67 -5.12
C PRO A 52 0.97 4.96 -5.03
N ARG A 53 0.30 6.13 -5.14
CA ARG A 53 0.97 7.43 -4.97
C ARG A 53 1.78 7.46 -3.67
N GLY A 54 3.01 7.96 -3.72
CA GLY A 54 3.89 8.03 -2.56
C GLY A 54 4.56 6.71 -2.13
N VAL A 55 4.30 5.59 -2.81
CA VAL A 55 4.79 4.25 -2.42
C VAL A 55 5.80 3.71 -3.43
N GLY A 56 6.78 2.93 -2.95
CA GLY A 56 7.70 2.17 -3.79
C GLY A 56 8.43 3.02 -4.82
N SER A 57 8.23 2.71 -6.10
CA SER A 57 8.82 3.42 -7.24
C SER A 57 7.97 4.60 -7.74
N SER A 58 6.77 4.82 -7.20
CA SER A 58 5.96 6.01 -7.51
C SER A 58 6.56 7.26 -6.86
N THR A 59 6.27 8.43 -7.43
CA THR A 59 6.76 9.72 -6.90
C THR A 59 6.39 9.86 -5.42
N ARG A 60 7.42 10.09 -4.59
CA ARG A 60 7.27 10.24 -3.15
C ARG A 60 6.74 11.62 -2.80
N ALA A 61 5.84 11.69 -1.82
CA ALA A 61 5.53 12.95 -1.16
C ALA A 61 6.72 13.37 -0.29
N ASN A 62 7.04 14.67 -0.28
CA ASN A 62 8.11 15.22 0.56
C ASN A 62 7.55 16.30 1.49
N CYS A 63 6.63 15.89 2.37
CA CYS A 63 6.01 16.80 3.33
C CYS A 63 6.91 17.19 4.50
N ARG A 64 8.17 16.69 4.56
CA ARG A 64 9.12 17.04 5.64
C ARG A 64 8.57 16.79 7.06
N ILE A 65 7.65 15.82 7.24
CA ILE A 65 7.09 15.43 8.54
C ILE A 65 8.24 15.13 9.52
N PRO A 66 8.23 15.61 10.78
CA PRO A 66 9.28 15.30 11.75
C PRO A 66 9.42 13.79 11.98
N GLU A 67 10.64 13.29 12.23
CA GLU A 67 10.87 11.85 12.43
C GLU A 67 9.99 11.26 13.55
N ALA A 68 9.82 12.00 14.65
CA ALA A 68 8.95 11.60 15.77
C ALA A 68 7.48 11.33 15.35
N ASP A 69 7.01 12.00 14.29
CA ASP A 69 5.65 11.86 13.77
C ASP A 69 5.53 10.76 12.69
N ARG A 70 6.64 10.11 12.30
CA ARG A 70 6.68 9.04 11.27
C ARG A 70 6.64 7.63 11.83
N HIS A 71 6.61 7.47 13.15
CA HIS A 71 6.59 6.14 13.77
C HIS A 71 5.21 5.47 13.66
N LEU A 72 5.18 4.16 13.41
CA LEU A 72 3.93 3.39 13.30
C LEU A 72 3.02 3.54 14.53
N MET A 73 3.61 3.63 15.72
CA MET A 73 2.84 3.78 16.97
C MET A 73 2.27 5.19 17.14
N THR A 74 2.88 6.21 16.53
CA THR A 74 2.35 7.58 16.55
C THR A 74 1.33 7.80 15.43
N LEU A 75 1.46 7.11 14.29
CA LEU A 75 0.46 7.12 13.21
C LEU A 75 -0.88 6.47 13.60
N ARG A 76 -0.88 5.51 14.53
CA ARG A 76 -2.13 4.96 15.06
C ARG A 76 -2.73 5.95 16.05
N SER A 77 -3.94 6.41 15.78
CA SER A 77 -4.66 7.41 16.59
C SER A 77 -5.27 6.82 17.88
N TRP A 78 -4.47 6.07 18.66
CA TRP A 78 -4.92 5.53 19.93
C TRP A 78 -5.00 6.62 21.00
N PRO A 79 -6.05 6.67 21.82
CA PRO A 79 -6.10 7.58 22.96
C PRO A 79 -4.95 7.32 23.96
N ALA A 80 -4.58 8.35 24.70
CA ALA A 80 -3.71 8.23 25.85
C ALA A 80 -4.39 7.44 26.99
N PRO A 81 -3.66 7.03 28.05
CA PRO A 81 -4.24 6.24 29.16
C PRO A 81 -5.43 6.92 29.88
N ASP A 82 -5.49 8.25 29.83
CA ASP A 82 -6.60 9.05 30.36
C ASP A 82 -7.77 9.23 29.37
N GLY A 83 -7.70 8.57 28.20
CA GLY A 83 -8.66 8.71 27.11
C GLY A 83 -8.45 9.95 26.23
N SER A 84 -7.44 10.79 26.50
CA SER A 84 -7.19 11.99 25.72
C SER A 84 -6.75 11.67 24.29
N ILE A 85 -7.29 12.42 23.32
CA ILE A 85 -6.87 12.38 21.91
C ILE A 85 -6.05 13.61 21.51
N ALA A 86 -5.73 14.51 22.45
CA ALA A 86 -5.10 15.80 22.15
C ALA A 86 -3.81 15.65 21.34
N ALA A 87 -2.93 14.71 21.73
CA ALA A 87 -1.69 14.43 21.03
C ALA A 87 -1.90 13.88 19.61
N ASN A 88 -2.98 13.11 19.38
CA ASN A 88 -3.34 12.63 18.05
C ASN A 88 -3.80 13.78 17.18
N THR A 89 -4.71 14.61 17.68
CA THR A 89 -5.26 15.76 16.95
C THR A 89 -4.17 16.78 16.63
N GLU A 90 -3.27 17.07 17.56
CA GLU A 90 -2.15 18.00 17.32
C GLU A 90 -1.22 17.48 16.22
N ARG A 91 -0.82 16.20 16.30
CA ARG A 91 0.03 15.58 15.27
C ARG A 91 -0.65 15.54 13.90
N SER A 92 -1.93 15.19 13.86
CA SER A 92 -2.71 15.22 12.60
C SER A 92 -2.75 16.61 11.99
N ARG A 93 -2.94 17.66 12.82
CA ARG A 93 -2.93 19.05 12.36
C ARG A 93 -1.57 19.46 11.78
N ARG A 94 -0.48 19.23 12.53
CA ARG A 94 0.89 19.52 12.05
C ARG A 94 1.22 18.78 10.77
N THR A 95 0.79 17.53 10.65
CA THR A 95 1.00 16.72 9.42
C THR A 95 0.22 17.29 8.24
N ALA A 96 -1.02 17.71 8.45
CA ALA A 96 -1.86 18.31 7.41
C ALA A 96 -1.33 19.67 6.93
N GLU A 97 -0.77 20.48 7.84
CA GLU A 97 -0.13 21.77 7.50
C GLU A 97 1.13 21.60 6.62
N LEU A 98 1.70 20.39 6.58
CA LEU A 98 2.94 20.08 5.89
C LEU A 98 2.79 19.44 4.49
N CYS A 99 1.61 18.97 4.05
CA CYS A 99 1.42 18.10 2.85
C CYS A 99 0.47 18.61 1.72
#